data_AF-A0A6B1A8R6-F1
#
_entry.id   AF-A0A6B1A8R6-F1
#
_cell.length_a   1.000
_cell.length_b   1.000
_cell.length_c   1.000
_cell.angle_alpha   90.00
_cell.angle_beta   90.00
_cell.angle_gamma   90.00
#
_symmetry.space_group_name_H-M   'P 1'
#
loop_
_entity.id
_entity.type
_entity.pdbx_description
1 polymer ?
#
loop_
_entity_poly.entity_id
_entity_poly.type
_entity_poly.pdbx_seq_one_letter_code
_entity_poly.pdbx_strand_id
1 'polypeptide(L)'
;MHNRLNHLGWCLAGRRWRVLVAVAASALLLSACTTTSDDEQQQIAQQEQQQAESAADSTSSGSTTTASRSSGSSTSGSAGAAQAAQVEQEQQQAQAQAVVESEQEAQADEEPAQQQADDGMGGMEGGMSVGIIEAAAYDDLSPRLQLLLDWGYPVYVSGDEYTIALGTPDLSPGQHRISLVIEGPAGLVETPAMRITVLPDDAPGEMQEVVARFSRFPDGVRGFHVTYVEFASVGRWNLILHIPSEDGFEDIGIAIDIPEDTAAPSVGDAAPASDSRTITDVANIEDLSTGDEPDPGLYLVSLADAVEAGKPLVVVFASPGFCTNAFCGPQAEVLSELRSIYGDAANYVHVDLYENPAEVKLGADPIETPILEEWGLHTGEWTFVVNADGVVAARFEAFAPLDEVETALAIVLEG
;
A
#
# COMPACT_ATOMS: atom_id res chain seq x y z
N MET A 1 72.85 -20.14 4.66
CA MET A 1 73.77 -19.91 3.52
C MET A 1 72.93 -19.77 2.25
N HIS A 2 72.97 -18.57 1.66
CA HIS A 2 72.68 -18.15 0.27
C HIS A 2 71.98 -19.11 -0.73
N ASN A 3 70.82 -18.69 -1.28
CA ASN A 3 70.62 -18.14 -2.65
C ASN A 3 69.10 -18.05 -2.94
N ARG A 4 68.50 -16.87 -3.25
CA ARG A 4 68.36 -16.20 -4.57
C ARG A 4 67.65 -17.10 -5.63
N LEU A 5 66.60 -16.72 -6.37
CA LEU A 5 65.96 -15.44 -6.70
C LEU A 5 64.57 -15.71 -7.34
N ASN A 6 63.63 -14.80 -7.06
CA ASN A 6 62.58 -14.20 -7.92
C ASN A 6 61.47 -15.00 -8.66
N HIS A 7 60.26 -14.44 -8.48
CA HIS A 7 59.25 -14.00 -9.48
C HIS A 7 57.84 -14.62 -9.37
N LEU A 8 56.87 -13.68 -9.22
CA LEU A 8 55.42 -13.73 -9.48
C LEU A 8 54.49 -14.51 -8.54
N GLY A 9 53.40 -13.81 -8.15
CA GLY A 9 52.09 -14.43 -8.05
C GLY A 9 51.45 -14.53 -6.67
N TRP A 10 51.24 -13.42 -5.98
CA TRP A 10 50.20 -13.34 -4.94
C TRP A 10 48.85 -13.05 -5.62
N CYS A 11 48.12 -14.09 -5.99
CA CYS A 11 46.69 -14.09 -6.28
C CYS A 11 46.17 -15.51 -6.05
N LEU A 12 44.93 -15.61 -5.53
CA LEU A 12 44.09 -16.82 -5.41
C LEU A 12 44.13 -17.56 -4.05
N ALA A 13 43.60 -16.90 -3.02
CA ALA A 13 42.84 -17.57 -1.96
C ALA A 13 41.74 -16.61 -1.49
N GLY A 14 40.52 -16.75 -2.02
CA GLY A 14 39.38 -15.88 -1.72
C GLY A 14 38.49 -15.54 -2.92
N ARG A 15 38.14 -16.52 -3.77
CA ARG A 15 37.05 -16.40 -4.77
C ARG A 15 36.37 -17.76 -4.95
N ARG A 16 35.42 -18.07 -4.07
CA ARG A 16 34.41 -19.12 -4.25
C ARG A 16 33.16 -18.75 -3.43
N TRP A 17 32.44 -17.74 -3.89
CA TRP A 17 31.00 -17.52 -3.77
C TRP A 17 30.68 -16.13 -4.31
N ARG A 18 30.44 -16.07 -5.62
CA ARG A 18 29.84 -14.98 -6.43
C ARG A 18 30.07 -15.38 -7.90
N VAL A 19 29.18 -16.20 -8.47
CA VAL A 19 28.75 -16.23 -9.88
C VAL A 19 27.52 -17.15 -9.93
N LEU A 20 26.32 -16.56 -9.87
CA LEU A 20 25.06 -17.08 -10.46
C LEU A 20 24.02 -15.94 -10.44
N VAL A 21 24.41 -14.81 -11.03
CA VAL A 21 23.51 -13.82 -11.60
C VAL A 21 24.20 -13.34 -12.89
N ALA A 22 23.42 -13.19 -13.96
CA ALA A 22 23.79 -12.74 -15.31
C ALA A 22 24.23 -13.83 -16.32
N VAL A 23 23.27 -14.68 -16.74
CA VAL A 23 22.85 -14.96 -18.14
C VAL A 23 21.51 -15.71 -17.96
N ALA A 24 20.33 -15.08 -18.03
CA ALA A 24 19.66 -14.80 -19.29
C ALA A 24 18.58 -13.71 -19.10
N ALA A 25 19.00 -12.45 -19.12
CA ALA A 25 18.18 -11.36 -19.63
C ALA A 25 18.56 -11.19 -21.11
N SER A 26 17.95 -11.97 -22.00
CA SER A 26 18.04 -11.84 -23.46
C SER A 26 16.96 -12.66 -24.13
N ALA A 27 15.69 -12.34 -23.88
CA ALA A 27 14.58 -12.62 -24.78
C ALA A 27 13.38 -11.81 -24.32
N LEU A 28 13.26 -10.57 -24.83
CA LEU A 28 12.00 -9.86 -25.14
C LEU A 28 12.33 -8.38 -25.33
N LEU A 29 12.93 -8.06 -26.48
CA LEU A 29 12.70 -6.83 -27.25
C LEU A 29 13.37 -7.01 -28.61
N LEU A 30 12.58 -6.80 -29.68
CA LEU A 30 12.78 -7.13 -31.10
C LEU A 30 12.60 -8.63 -31.44
N SER A 31 11.67 -9.07 -32.30
CA SER A 31 10.92 -8.34 -33.31
C SER A 31 9.70 -9.16 -33.75
N ALA A 32 8.72 -8.45 -34.30
CA ALA A 32 7.69 -9.00 -35.15
C ALA A 32 8.28 -9.85 -36.31
N CYS A 33 7.45 -10.75 -36.84
CA CYS A 33 7.65 -11.62 -38.01
C CYS A 33 8.54 -12.85 -37.82
N THR A 34 7.94 -13.97 -37.40
CA THR A 34 7.81 -15.20 -38.21
C THR A 34 6.88 -16.18 -37.50
N THR A 35 5.87 -16.68 -38.19
CA THR A 35 5.00 -17.78 -37.73
C THR A 35 5.78 -19.08 -37.74
N THR A 36 6.16 -19.57 -36.57
CA THR A 36 6.68 -20.93 -36.38
C THR A 36 5.49 -21.82 -36.03
N SER A 37 5.26 -22.91 -36.77
CA SER A 37 4.07 -23.75 -36.59
C SER A 37 4.12 -24.55 -35.29
N ASP A 38 2.95 -24.81 -34.71
CA ASP A 38 2.73 -25.50 -33.42
C ASP A 38 3.50 -26.83 -33.26
N ASP A 39 3.81 -27.53 -34.36
CA ASP A 39 4.58 -28.78 -34.35
C ASP A 39 6.05 -28.61 -33.90
N GLU A 40 6.68 -27.47 -34.17
CA GLU A 40 8.07 -27.21 -33.73
C GLU A 40 8.14 -26.83 -32.25
N GLN A 41 7.12 -26.14 -31.73
CA GLN A 41 6.99 -25.84 -30.29
C GLN A 41 6.82 -27.12 -29.47
N GLN A 42 6.03 -28.08 -29.96
CA GLN A 42 5.85 -29.36 -29.28
C GLN A 42 7.09 -30.24 -29.28
N GLN A 43 7.93 -30.18 -30.32
CA GLN A 43 9.19 -30.93 -30.36
C GLN A 43 10.22 -30.37 -29.37
N ILE A 44 10.29 -29.05 -29.20
CA ILE A 44 11.19 -28.42 -28.23
C ILE A 44 10.78 -28.80 -26.79
N ALA A 45 9.48 -28.74 -26.47
CA ALA A 45 8.97 -29.12 -25.16
C ALA A 45 9.21 -30.61 -24.83
N GLN A 46 9.04 -31.51 -25.81
CA GLN A 46 9.34 -32.95 -25.61
C GLN A 46 10.83 -33.22 -25.40
N GLN A 47 11.71 -32.43 -26.04
CA GLN A 47 13.14 -32.59 -25.91
C GLN A 47 13.66 -32.14 -24.53
N GLU A 48 13.07 -31.08 -23.96
CA GLU A 48 13.37 -30.61 -22.61
C GLU A 48 12.88 -31.58 -21.54
N GLN A 49 11.69 -32.19 -21.73
CA GLN A 49 11.15 -33.19 -20.81
C GLN A 49 12.00 -34.47 -20.78
N GLN A 50 12.51 -34.94 -21.92
CA GLN A 50 13.42 -36.09 -21.98
C GLN A 50 14.78 -35.82 -21.32
N GLN A 51 15.26 -34.58 -21.36
CA GLN A 51 16.49 -34.20 -20.67
C GLN A 51 16.29 -34.16 -19.14
N ALA A 52 15.13 -33.72 -18.66
CA ALA A 52 14.79 -33.73 -17.24
C ALA A 52 14.67 -35.16 -16.67
N GLU A 53 14.07 -36.09 -17.41
CA GLU A 53 13.93 -37.50 -16.98
C GLU A 53 15.28 -38.24 -16.95
N SER A 54 16.21 -37.91 -17.86
CA SER A 54 17.55 -38.50 -17.87
C SER A 54 18.44 -38.06 -16.69
N ALA A 55 18.14 -36.90 -16.09
CA ALA A 55 18.86 -36.40 -14.91
C ALA A 55 18.40 -37.10 -13.62
N ALA A 56 17.14 -37.53 -13.56
CA ALA A 56 16.54 -38.20 -12.39
C ALA A 56 16.98 -39.66 -12.22
N ASP A 57 17.42 -40.34 -13.29
CA ASP A 57 17.82 -41.76 -13.25
C ASP A 57 19.32 -41.97 -12.88
N SER A 58 20.08 -40.89 -12.70
CA SER A 58 21.51 -40.94 -12.39
C SER A 58 21.86 -40.99 -10.89
N THR A 59 20.87 -40.90 -10.00
CA THR A 59 21.05 -40.84 -8.52
C THR A 59 20.84 -42.17 -7.78
N SER A 60 20.68 -43.29 -8.49
CA SER A 60 20.48 -44.62 -7.89
C SER A 60 21.52 -45.64 -8.40
N SER A 61 22.76 -45.55 -7.92
CA SER A 61 23.66 -46.71 -7.79
C SER A 61 24.94 -46.38 -6.99
N GLY A 62 25.20 -47.07 -5.87
CA GLY A 62 26.51 -47.00 -5.22
C GLY A 62 26.64 -47.43 -3.76
N SER A 63 26.83 -48.74 -3.55
CA SER A 63 27.73 -49.36 -2.53
C SER A 63 27.30 -49.55 -1.06
N THR A 64 27.40 -50.81 -0.63
CA THR A 64 27.18 -51.39 0.71
C THR A 64 28.52 -51.67 1.44
N THR A 65 28.47 -51.78 2.79
CA THR A 65 29.44 -52.41 3.75
C THR A 65 30.55 -51.45 4.28
N THR A 66 30.81 -51.23 5.58
CA THR A 66 30.94 -52.13 6.77
C THR A 66 30.84 -51.33 8.09
N ALA A 67 30.48 -52.01 9.19
CA ALA A 67 30.14 -51.44 10.51
C ALA A 67 31.32 -51.12 11.46
N SER A 68 31.14 -50.12 12.33
CA SER A 68 31.62 -50.14 13.73
C SER A 68 30.91 -49.10 14.61
N ARG A 69 30.59 -49.51 15.85
CA ARG A 69 29.77 -48.83 16.88
C ARG A 69 30.46 -47.61 17.53
N SER A 70 29.68 -46.56 17.86
CA SER A 70 29.56 -46.00 19.24
C SER A 70 28.59 -44.79 19.32
N SER A 71 27.61 -44.90 20.23
CA SER A 71 26.98 -43.85 21.08
C SER A 71 26.46 -42.51 20.51
N GLY A 72 25.18 -42.20 20.78
CA GLY A 72 24.74 -40.85 21.17
C GLY A 72 23.54 -40.24 20.42
N SER A 73 22.38 -40.21 21.09
CA SER A 73 21.28 -39.20 21.09
C SER A 73 20.61 -38.67 19.80
N SER A 74 19.27 -38.56 19.92
CA SER A 74 18.32 -37.62 19.29
C SER A 74 18.00 -37.76 17.79
N THR A 75 16.88 -38.40 17.48
CA THR A 75 16.12 -38.19 16.23
C THR A 75 14.62 -38.17 16.53
N SER A 76 14.06 -36.98 16.72
CA SER A 76 12.60 -36.74 16.67
C SER A 76 12.24 -35.44 15.91
N GLY A 77 13.17 -34.87 15.12
CA GLY A 77 12.97 -33.59 14.44
C GLY A 77 12.78 -33.65 12.92
N SER A 78 13.15 -34.76 12.24
CA SER A 78 13.11 -34.81 10.76
C SER A 78 11.82 -35.38 10.16
N ALA A 79 10.98 -36.06 10.94
CA ALA A 79 9.70 -36.57 10.45
C ALA A 79 8.62 -35.49 10.41
N GLY A 80 8.64 -34.52 11.34
CA GLY A 80 7.65 -33.44 11.41
C GLY A 80 7.77 -32.40 10.30
N ALA A 81 9.00 -32.07 9.87
CA ALA A 81 9.24 -31.09 8.82
C ALA A 81 8.82 -31.61 7.43
N ALA A 82 9.02 -32.90 7.16
CA ALA A 82 8.58 -33.52 5.90
C ALA A 82 7.05 -33.62 5.81
N GLN A 83 6.37 -33.81 6.94
CA GLN A 83 4.92 -33.87 7.01
C GLN A 83 4.26 -32.48 6.90
N ALA A 84 4.89 -31.44 7.45
CA ALA A 84 4.44 -30.05 7.28
C ALA A 84 4.56 -29.56 5.84
N ALA A 85 5.70 -29.83 5.18
CA ALA A 85 5.90 -29.46 3.77
C ALA A 85 4.92 -30.15 2.81
N GLN A 86 4.50 -31.38 3.13
CA GLN A 86 3.53 -32.11 2.31
C GLN A 86 2.11 -31.55 2.44
N VAL A 87 1.71 -31.12 3.64
CA VAL A 87 0.41 -30.45 3.88
C VAL A 87 0.37 -29.08 3.20
N GLU A 88 1.48 -28.35 3.23
CA GLU A 88 1.59 -27.04 2.56
C GLU A 88 1.52 -27.16 1.04
N GLN A 89 2.12 -28.21 0.48
CA GLN A 89 2.04 -28.50 -0.96
C GLN A 89 0.63 -28.93 -1.40
N GLU A 90 -0.08 -29.72 -0.57
CA GLU A 90 -1.48 -30.08 -0.82
C GLU A 90 -2.43 -28.87 -0.73
N GLN A 91 -2.17 -27.93 0.18
CA GLN A 91 -2.93 -26.68 0.28
C GLN A 91 -2.70 -25.75 -0.91
N GLN A 92 -1.45 -25.62 -1.38
CA GLN A 92 -1.14 -24.82 -2.57
C GLN A 92 -1.76 -25.41 -3.84
N GLN A 93 -1.80 -26.74 -3.97
CA GLN A 93 -2.49 -27.40 -5.08
C GLN A 93 -4.02 -27.20 -5.02
N ALA A 94 -4.62 -27.26 -3.83
CA ALA A 94 -6.05 -27.00 -3.66
C ALA A 94 -6.42 -25.54 -3.98
N GLN A 95 -5.57 -24.58 -3.61
CA GLN A 95 -5.76 -23.16 -3.96
C GLN A 95 -5.61 -22.91 -5.45
N ALA A 96 -4.60 -23.49 -6.11
CA ALA A 96 -4.42 -23.36 -7.55
C ALA A 96 -5.60 -23.95 -8.33
N GLN A 97 -6.18 -25.06 -7.86
CA GLN A 97 -7.32 -25.70 -8.51
C GLN A 97 -8.62 -24.88 -8.34
N ALA A 98 -8.81 -24.24 -7.18
CA ALA A 98 -9.94 -23.34 -6.94
C ALA A 98 -9.89 -22.07 -7.82
N VAL A 99 -8.69 -21.55 -8.10
CA VAL A 99 -8.51 -20.41 -9.02
C VAL A 99 -8.91 -20.80 -10.44
N VAL A 100 -8.47 -21.97 -10.92
CA VAL A 100 -8.82 -22.47 -12.27
C VAL A 100 -10.32 -22.73 -12.41
N GLU A 101 -11.00 -23.26 -11.39
CA GLU A 101 -12.46 -23.43 -11.42
C GLU A 101 -13.20 -22.08 -11.43
N SER A 102 -12.71 -21.07 -10.70
CA SER A 102 -13.30 -19.72 -10.72
C SER A 102 -13.11 -18.97 -12.04
N GLU A 103 -11.98 -19.18 -12.73
CA GLU A 103 -11.72 -18.62 -14.05
C GLU A 103 -12.57 -19.30 -15.14
N GLN A 104 -12.88 -20.59 -15.00
CA GLN A 104 -13.78 -21.32 -15.90
C GLN A 104 -15.24 -20.93 -15.71
N GLU A 105 -15.68 -20.62 -14.49
CA GLU A 105 -17.03 -20.07 -14.23
C GLU A 105 -17.16 -18.63 -14.79
N ALA A 106 -16.11 -17.80 -14.69
CA ALA A 106 -16.10 -16.45 -15.25
C ALA A 106 -16.14 -16.40 -16.79
N GLN A 107 -15.62 -17.43 -17.48
CA GLN A 107 -15.64 -17.52 -18.94
C GLN A 107 -16.93 -18.12 -19.52
N ALA A 108 -17.81 -18.68 -18.68
CA ALA A 108 -19.09 -19.25 -19.13
C ALA A 108 -20.22 -18.21 -19.28
N ASP A 109 -20.05 -16.99 -18.75
CA ASP A 109 -21.06 -15.93 -18.75
C ASP A 109 -20.91 -14.88 -19.87
N GLU A 110 -19.96 -15.05 -20.81
CA GLU A 110 -19.80 -14.18 -21.99
C GLU A 110 -20.26 -14.87 -23.29
N GLU A 111 -21.56 -14.81 -23.60
CA GLU A 111 -22.08 -14.95 -24.98
C GLU A 111 -22.97 -13.72 -25.33
N PRO A 112 -22.89 -13.15 -26.56
CA PRO A 112 -23.19 -11.73 -26.77
C PRO A 112 -24.66 -11.45 -27.11
N ALA A 113 -25.28 -10.54 -26.37
CA ALA A 113 -26.57 -9.94 -26.74
C ALA A 113 -26.39 -8.85 -27.81
N GLN A 114 -26.30 -9.25 -29.08
CA GLN A 114 -26.53 -8.37 -30.23
C GLN A 114 -27.70 -8.88 -31.06
N GLN A 115 -28.93 -8.44 -30.73
CA GLN A 115 -30.01 -8.18 -31.69
C GLN A 115 -31.29 -7.74 -30.96
N GLN A 116 -31.55 -6.43 -30.95
CA GLN A 116 -32.86 -5.82 -31.19
C GLN A 116 -32.74 -4.30 -31.03
N ALA A 117 -32.37 -3.65 -32.13
CA ALA A 117 -32.66 -2.24 -32.36
C ALA A 117 -33.58 -2.20 -33.58
N ASP A 118 -34.89 -2.17 -33.37
CA ASP A 118 -35.81 -1.37 -34.15
C ASP A 118 -37.18 -1.33 -33.45
N ASP A 119 -37.85 -0.19 -33.59
CA ASP A 119 -39.20 0.15 -33.09
C ASP A 119 -39.34 0.62 -31.63
N GLY A 120 -39.15 1.93 -31.42
CA GLY A 120 -39.65 2.57 -30.19
C GLY A 120 -39.16 3.98 -29.88
N MET A 121 -39.25 4.93 -30.83
CA MET A 121 -39.17 6.36 -30.48
C MET A 121 -40.36 6.74 -29.58
N GLY A 122 -40.12 6.82 -28.27
CA GLY A 122 -41.01 7.38 -27.27
C GLY A 122 -40.17 7.85 -26.10
N GLY A 123 -40.05 9.17 -25.94
CA GLY A 123 -39.05 9.82 -25.10
C GLY A 123 -39.06 9.41 -23.63
N MET A 124 -37.86 9.28 -23.07
CA MET A 124 -37.58 9.45 -21.66
C MET A 124 -36.27 10.24 -21.54
N GLU A 125 -36.37 11.57 -21.65
CA GLU A 125 -35.46 12.44 -20.93
C GLU A 125 -35.79 12.26 -19.44
N GLY A 126 -35.11 11.30 -18.81
CA GLY A 126 -35.16 11.05 -17.38
C GLY A 126 -33.75 11.11 -16.83
N GLY A 127 -33.13 12.30 -16.87
CA GLY A 127 -31.93 12.53 -16.08
C GLY A 127 -32.30 12.34 -14.62
N MET A 128 -31.83 11.25 -14.01
CA MET A 128 -31.85 11.12 -12.56
C MET A 128 -30.94 12.22 -12.04
N SER A 129 -31.53 13.31 -11.54
CA SER A 129 -30.78 14.35 -10.85
C SER A 129 -30.35 13.78 -9.51
N VAL A 130 -29.15 13.18 -9.46
CA VAL A 130 -28.50 12.87 -8.19
C VAL A 130 -28.26 14.19 -7.47
N GLY A 131 -28.73 14.29 -6.23
CA GLY A 131 -28.47 15.46 -5.40
C GLY A 131 -26.98 15.53 -5.06
N ILE A 132 -26.37 16.70 -5.30
CA ILE A 132 -25.00 16.97 -4.88
C ILE A 132 -25.04 17.59 -3.48
N ILE A 133 -24.31 16.98 -2.55
CA ILE A 133 -24.23 17.36 -1.14
C ILE A 133 -22.95 18.16 -0.92
N GLU A 134 -23.07 19.29 -0.25
CA GLU A 134 -21.94 20.10 0.21
C GLU A 134 -21.40 19.55 1.54
N ALA A 135 -20.13 19.85 1.85
CA ALA A 135 -19.58 19.52 3.15
C ALA A 135 -20.42 20.14 4.28
N ALA A 136 -20.72 19.32 5.27
CA ALA A 136 -21.50 19.65 6.45
C ALA A 136 -20.86 20.80 7.24
N ALA A 137 -21.58 21.92 7.32
CA ALA A 137 -21.35 22.97 8.31
C ALA A 137 -22.47 22.95 9.38
N TYR A 138 -22.93 21.75 9.77
CA TYR A 138 -24.10 21.60 10.65
C TYR A 138 -23.76 21.82 12.12
N ASP A 139 -24.61 22.59 12.82
CA ASP A 139 -24.46 22.90 14.25
C ASP A 139 -24.85 21.74 15.20
N ASP A 140 -25.34 20.60 14.69
CA ASP A 140 -25.85 19.46 15.48
C ASP A 140 -25.35 18.12 14.93
N LEU A 141 -24.03 18.01 14.75
CA LEU A 141 -23.40 16.76 14.34
C LEU A 141 -23.24 15.80 15.52
N SER A 142 -23.34 14.50 15.25
CA SER A 142 -23.02 13.50 16.26
C SER A 142 -21.56 13.67 16.74
N PRO A 143 -21.21 13.32 17.99
CA PRO A 143 -19.85 13.47 18.49
C PRO A 143 -18.78 12.79 17.62
N ARG A 144 -19.15 11.69 16.94
CA ARG A 144 -18.28 10.97 16.01
C ARG A 144 -17.97 11.79 14.75
N LEU A 145 -18.96 12.50 14.21
CA LEU A 145 -18.78 13.35 13.04
C LEU A 145 -18.08 14.66 13.38
N GLN A 146 -18.40 15.23 14.55
CA GLN A 146 -17.70 16.39 15.06
C GLN A 146 -16.21 16.10 15.23
N LEU A 147 -15.86 14.90 15.72
CA LEU A 147 -14.46 14.48 15.83
C LEU A 147 -13.76 14.43 14.46
N LEU A 148 -14.43 14.03 13.38
CA LEU A 148 -13.81 14.04 12.05
C LEU A 148 -13.54 15.47 11.56
N LEU A 149 -14.51 16.37 11.74
CA LEU A 149 -14.34 17.79 11.39
C LEU A 149 -13.26 18.48 12.22
N ASP A 150 -13.22 18.21 13.53
CA ASP A 150 -12.20 18.77 14.44
C ASP A 150 -10.78 18.34 14.04
N TRP A 151 -10.66 17.20 13.36
CA TRP A 151 -9.42 16.67 12.80
C TRP A 151 -9.20 17.04 11.32
N GLY A 152 -10.00 17.96 10.78
CA GLY A 152 -9.84 18.52 9.44
C GLY A 152 -10.46 17.71 8.29
N TYR A 153 -11.20 16.64 8.58
CA TYR A 153 -11.81 15.78 7.55
C TYR A 153 -13.22 16.26 7.17
N PRO A 154 -13.48 16.64 5.91
CA PRO A 154 -14.81 17.03 5.47
C PRO A 154 -15.81 15.87 5.62
N VAL A 155 -17.00 16.19 6.11
CA VAL A 155 -18.11 15.25 6.30
C VAL A 155 -19.29 15.69 5.44
N TYR A 156 -20.01 14.76 4.86
CA TYR A 156 -21.17 14.96 4.00
C TYR A 156 -22.32 14.12 4.53
N VAL A 157 -23.52 14.68 4.57
CA VAL A 157 -24.70 14.01 5.13
C VAL A 157 -25.80 13.97 4.09
N SER A 158 -26.22 12.77 3.70
CA SER A 158 -27.34 12.53 2.78
C SER A 158 -28.59 12.14 3.58
N GLY A 159 -29.47 13.11 3.79
CA GLY A 159 -30.67 12.91 4.61
C GLY A 159 -30.31 12.45 6.03
N ASP A 160 -31.05 11.47 6.56
CA ASP A 160 -30.76 10.83 7.85
C ASP A 160 -30.08 9.44 7.69
N GLU A 161 -29.69 9.08 6.46
CA GLU A 161 -29.37 7.69 6.10
C GLU A 161 -27.88 7.46 5.89
N TYR A 162 -27.17 8.39 5.25
CA TYR A 162 -25.75 8.24 4.98
C TYR A 162 -24.91 9.39 5.50
N THR A 163 -23.75 9.02 6.06
CA THR A 163 -22.66 9.95 6.30
C THR A 163 -21.41 9.49 5.56
N ILE A 164 -20.81 10.41 4.83
CA ILE A 164 -19.57 10.20 4.08
C ILE A 164 -18.52 11.14 4.65
N ALA A 165 -17.33 10.65 4.95
CA ALA A 165 -16.20 11.49 5.29
C ALA A 165 -15.09 11.33 4.25
N LEU A 166 -14.45 12.44 3.88
CA LEU A 166 -13.29 12.48 3.00
C LEU A 166 -12.02 12.49 3.85
N GLY A 167 -11.20 11.45 3.73
CA GLY A 167 -9.96 11.30 4.49
C GLY A 167 -8.73 11.91 3.83
N THR A 168 -8.88 12.44 2.62
CA THR A 168 -7.79 13.04 1.82
C THR A 168 -8.21 14.41 1.26
N PRO A 169 -8.53 15.40 2.12
CA PRO A 169 -8.95 16.73 1.68
C PRO A 169 -7.85 17.60 1.08
N ASP A 170 -6.56 17.31 1.29
CA ASP A 170 -5.48 18.09 0.70
C ASP A 170 -5.26 17.68 -0.77
N LEU A 171 -5.88 18.43 -1.68
CA LEU A 171 -5.97 18.12 -3.11
C LEU A 171 -5.48 19.26 -3.98
N SER A 172 -5.16 18.96 -5.24
CA SER A 172 -4.77 19.92 -6.28
C SER A 172 -4.97 19.29 -7.67
N PRO A 173 -4.74 19.98 -8.80
CA PRO A 173 -4.69 19.32 -10.09
C PRO A 173 -3.59 18.25 -10.14
N GLY A 174 -3.90 17.09 -10.72
CA GLY A 174 -3.02 15.93 -10.76
C GLY A 174 -3.65 14.66 -10.19
N GLN A 175 -2.85 13.61 -10.06
CA GLN A 175 -3.28 12.33 -9.49
C GLN A 175 -3.26 12.40 -7.96
N HIS A 176 -4.40 12.10 -7.34
CA HIS A 176 -4.56 12.07 -5.89
C HIS A 176 -5.21 10.78 -5.40
N ARG A 177 -4.77 10.33 -4.23
CA ARG A 177 -5.43 9.27 -3.47
C ARG A 177 -6.70 9.84 -2.86
N ILE A 178 -7.81 9.14 -2.99
CA ILE A 178 -9.10 9.48 -2.39
C ILE A 178 -9.48 8.37 -1.40
N SER A 179 -9.61 8.73 -0.12
CA SER A 179 -10.11 7.83 0.92
C SER A 179 -11.46 8.28 1.45
N LEU A 180 -12.41 7.35 1.57
CA LEU A 180 -13.78 7.63 1.98
C LEU A 180 -14.24 6.66 3.06
N VAL A 181 -14.72 7.19 4.19
CA VAL A 181 -15.49 6.41 5.16
C VAL A 181 -16.96 6.66 4.87
N ILE A 182 -17.74 5.59 4.70
CA ILE A 182 -19.16 5.67 4.38
C ILE A 182 -19.93 4.88 5.41
N GLU A 183 -20.81 5.54 6.14
CA GLU A 183 -21.76 4.92 7.06
C GLU A 183 -23.15 5.05 6.47
N GLY A 184 -23.85 3.93 6.33
CA GLY A 184 -25.24 3.86 5.91
C GLY A 184 -26.15 3.35 7.02
N PRO A 185 -27.43 3.05 6.71
CA PRO A 185 -28.41 2.61 7.71
C PRO A 185 -28.04 1.32 8.46
N ALA A 186 -27.24 0.44 7.84
CA ALA A 186 -26.76 -0.82 8.42
C ALA A 186 -25.42 -0.70 9.15
N GLY A 187 -24.82 0.49 9.21
CA GLY A 187 -23.49 0.74 9.73
C GLY A 187 -22.46 1.04 8.64
N LEU A 188 -21.19 0.72 8.91
CA LEU A 188 -20.09 0.92 7.96
C LEU A 188 -20.37 0.18 6.65
N VAL A 189 -20.26 0.88 5.53
CA VAL A 189 -20.35 0.27 4.20
C VAL A 189 -19.02 -0.41 3.92
N GLU A 190 -19.03 -1.74 3.83
CA GLU A 190 -17.81 -2.55 3.65
C GLU A 190 -17.76 -3.25 2.29
N THR A 191 -18.52 -2.76 1.30
CA THR A 191 -18.56 -3.37 -0.04
C THR A 191 -17.15 -3.41 -0.63
N PRO A 192 -16.64 -4.59 -1.07
CA PRO A 192 -15.25 -4.75 -1.50
C PRO A 192 -14.82 -3.81 -2.64
N ALA A 193 -15.76 -3.45 -3.52
CA ALA A 193 -15.55 -2.53 -4.62
C ALA A 193 -16.80 -1.68 -4.82
N MET A 194 -16.60 -0.38 -4.96
CA MET A 194 -17.67 0.60 -5.19
C MET A 194 -17.28 1.47 -6.38
N ARG A 195 -18.21 1.64 -7.33
CA ARG A 195 -17.98 2.55 -8.45
C ARG A 195 -18.16 3.98 -7.99
N ILE A 196 -17.29 4.87 -8.43
CA ILE A 196 -17.44 6.31 -8.25
C ILE A 196 -17.36 6.97 -9.62
N THR A 197 -18.36 7.77 -9.95
CA THR A 197 -18.31 8.66 -11.10
C THR A 197 -17.78 10.01 -10.65
N VAL A 198 -16.69 10.47 -11.26
CA VAL A 198 -16.05 11.75 -10.94
C VAL A 198 -16.19 12.69 -12.13
N LEU A 199 -16.64 13.92 -11.88
CA LEU A 199 -16.88 14.90 -12.93
C LEU A 199 -16.66 16.33 -12.45
N PRO A 200 -16.10 17.22 -13.29
CA PRO A 200 -16.01 18.63 -12.96
C PRO A 200 -17.38 19.29 -13.07
N ASP A 201 -17.66 20.25 -12.19
CA ASP A 201 -18.97 20.90 -12.11
C ASP A 201 -19.28 21.78 -13.35
N ASP A 202 -18.25 22.37 -13.96
CA ASP A 202 -18.35 23.24 -15.12
C ASP A 202 -18.30 22.51 -16.47
N ALA A 203 -17.87 21.26 -16.49
CA ALA A 203 -17.77 20.42 -17.67
C ALA A 203 -18.23 18.96 -17.41
N PRO A 204 -19.50 18.73 -17.03
CA PRO A 204 -19.99 17.41 -16.61
C PRO A 204 -19.89 16.30 -17.69
N GLY A 205 -19.63 16.66 -18.95
CA GLY A 205 -19.36 15.71 -20.03
C GLY A 205 -17.94 15.10 -20.00
N GLU A 206 -17.03 15.64 -19.19
CA GLU A 206 -15.66 15.16 -18.99
C GLU A 206 -15.58 14.28 -17.72
N MET A 207 -16.47 13.30 -17.64
CA MET A 207 -16.55 12.37 -16.51
C MET A 207 -15.52 11.24 -16.63
N GLN A 208 -15.10 10.70 -15.49
CA GLN A 208 -14.32 9.48 -15.36
C GLN A 208 -15.00 8.52 -14.37
N GLU A 209 -14.93 7.23 -14.64
CA GLU A 209 -15.36 6.19 -13.70
C GLU A 209 -14.14 5.57 -13.04
N VAL A 210 -14.17 5.49 -11.72
CA VAL A 210 -13.13 4.83 -10.91
C VAL A 210 -13.77 3.78 -9.99
N VAL A 211 -12.95 2.87 -9.49
CA VAL A 211 -13.39 1.84 -8.55
C VAL A 211 -12.66 2.02 -7.24
N ALA A 212 -13.39 2.36 -6.19
CA ALA A 212 -12.86 2.44 -4.84
C ALA A 212 -12.95 1.08 -4.16
N ARG A 213 -11.83 0.62 -3.62
CA ARG A 213 -11.71 -0.69 -2.94
C ARG A 213 -11.76 -0.50 -1.45
N PHE A 214 -12.53 -1.33 -0.77
CA PHE A 214 -12.58 -1.29 0.69
C PHE A 214 -11.30 -1.88 1.29
N SER A 215 -10.60 -1.09 2.08
CA SER A 215 -9.45 -1.51 2.87
C SER A 215 -9.86 -1.62 4.33
N ARG A 216 -9.83 -2.85 4.87
CA ARG A 216 -10.15 -3.12 6.27
C ARG A 216 -8.93 -2.91 7.15
N PHE A 217 -9.10 -2.24 8.27
CA PHE A 217 -8.03 -2.04 9.25
C PHE A 217 -7.69 -3.35 9.97
N PRO A 218 -6.47 -3.47 10.51
CA PRO A 218 -6.07 -4.67 11.27
C PRO A 218 -6.97 -5.00 12.48
N ASP A 219 -7.66 -4.00 13.04
CA ASP A 219 -8.61 -4.21 14.16
C ASP A 219 -9.92 -4.92 13.75
N GLY A 220 -10.17 -5.06 12.45
CA GLY A 220 -11.30 -5.76 11.88
C GLY A 220 -12.63 -5.01 11.93
N VAL A 221 -12.71 -3.84 12.56
CA VAL A 221 -13.95 -3.08 12.79
C VAL A 221 -14.00 -1.73 12.09
N ARG A 222 -12.85 -1.24 11.60
CA ARG A 222 -12.75 -0.02 10.80
C ARG A 222 -12.25 -0.32 9.40
N GLY A 223 -12.44 0.64 8.51
CA GLY A 223 -11.96 0.61 7.14
C GLY A 223 -12.54 1.75 6.33
N PHE A 224 -11.99 1.96 5.14
CA PHE A 224 -12.45 2.97 4.19
C PHE A 224 -12.30 2.47 2.77
N HIS A 225 -12.98 3.13 1.85
CA HIS A 225 -12.79 2.92 0.41
C HIS A 225 -11.65 3.80 -0.09
N VAL A 226 -10.71 3.22 -0.84
CA VAL A 226 -9.60 3.92 -1.48
C VAL A 226 -9.70 3.82 -2.99
N THR A 227 -9.49 4.95 -3.66
CA THR A 227 -9.26 5.00 -5.11
C THR A 227 -8.19 6.05 -5.42
N TYR A 228 -7.75 6.11 -6.67
CA TYR A 228 -6.96 7.21 -7.21
C TYR A 228 -7.74 7.92 -8.29
N VAL A 229 -7.66 9.25 -8.30
CA VAL A 229 -8.40 10.13 -9.22
C VAL A 229 -7.43 11.15 -9.79
N GLU A 230 -7.52 11.39 -11.09
CA GLU A 230 -6.82 12.48 -11.76
C GLU A 230 -7.74 13.70 -11.85
N PHE A 231 -7.39 14.80 -11.21
CA PHE A 231 -8.10 16.07 -11.33
C PHE A 231 -7.43 16.93 -12.38
N ALA A 232 -8.10 17.15 -13.51
CA ALA A 232 -7.52 17.85 -14.65
C ALA A 232 -7.33 19.36 -14.41
N SER A 233 -8.05 19.94 -13.46
CA SER A 233 -8.06 21.39 -13.23
C SER A 233 -8.53 21.77 -11.83
N VAL A 234 -8.17 22.99 -11.44
CA VAL A 234 -8.73 23.71 -10.30
C VAL A 234 -10.25 23.83 -10.44
N GLY A 235 -10.94 23.84 -9.32
CA GLY A 235 -12.37 24.13 -9.26
C GLY A 235 -13.15 23.07 -8.50
N ARG A 236 -14.46 23.11 -8.67
CA ARG A 236 -15.37 22.21 -7.99
C ARG A 236 -15.58 20.92 -8.79
N TRP A 237 -15.50 19.79 -8.10
CA TRP A 237 -15.68 18.47 -8.65
C TRP A 237 -16.76 17.72 -7.86
N ASN A 238 -17.50 16.87 -8.56
CA ASN A 238 -18.54 16.04 -7.97
C ASN A 238 -18.10 14.58 -7.99
N LEU A 239 -18.28 13.88 -6.88
CA LEU A 239 -18.10 12.43 -6.75
C LEU A 239 -19.48 11.81 -6.53
N ILE A 240 -19.95 11.03 -7.50
CA ILE A 240 -21.19 10.26 -7.40
C ILE A 240 -20.82 8.84 -6.99
N LEU A 241 -21.19 8.49 -5.76
CA LEU A 241 -20.94 7.21 -5.10
C LEU A 241 -22.08 6.27 -5.46
N HIS A 242 -21.77 5.13 -6.10
CA HIS A 242 -22.76 4.11 -6.43
C HIS A 242 -22.76 3.04 -5.34
N ILE A 243 -23.48 3.28 -4.25
CA ILE A 243 -23.48 2.43 -3.06
C ILE A 243 -24.44 1.25 -3.28
N PRO A 244 -24.01 -0.02 -3.17
CA PRO A 244 -24.92 -1.15 -3.29
C PRO A 244 -25.96 -1.16 -2.17
N SER A 245 -27.21 -1.43 -2.51
CA SER A 245 -28.34 -1.52 -1.58
C SER A 245 -29.22 -2.73 -1.90
N GLU A 246 -30.20 -3.04 -1.05
CA GLU A 246 -31.12 -4.18 -1.28
C GLU A 246 -31.93 -4.03 -2.58
N ASP A 247 -32.21 -2.79 -3.00
CA ASP A 247 -32.98 -2.46 -4.19
C ASP A 247 -32.10 -2.17 -5.43
N GLY A 248 -30.78 -2.39 -5.34
CA GLY A 248 -29.82 -2.19 -6.42
C GLY A 248 -28.67 -1.28 -6.00
N PHE A 249 -28.71 -0.02 -6.42
CA PHE A 249 -27.72 1.00 -6.06
C PHE A 249 -28.42 2.25 -5.56
N GLU A 250 -27.78 2.91 -4.61
CA GLU A 250 -28.11 4.25 -4.17
C GLU A 250 -26.99 5.20 -4.60
N ASP A 251 -27.36 6.21 -5.38
CA ASP A 251 -26.44 7.21 -5.90
C ASP A 251 -26.39 8.41 -4.96
N ILE A 252 -25.23 8.67 -4.38
CA ILE A 252 -25.00 9.81 -3.49
C ILE A 252 -23.91 10.69 -4.09
N GLY A 253 -24.24 11.94 -4.40
CA GLY A 253 -23.29 12.92 -4.91
C GLY A 253 -22.70 13.78 -3.79
N ILE A 254 -21.38 13.93 -3.76
CA ILE A 254 -20.68 14.90 -2.90
C ILE A 254 -19.89 15.89 -3.75
N ALA A 255 -19.84 17.15 -3.32
CA ALA A 255 -18.98 18.17 -3.92
C ALA A 255 -17.65 18.30 -3.15
N ILE A 256 -16.55 18.33 -3.88
CA ILE A 256 -15.22 18.62 -3.35
C ILE A 256 -14.61 19.80 -4.12
N ASP A 257 -13.83 20.62 -3.43
CA ASP A 257 -13.11 21.74 -4.04
C ASP A 257 -11.64 21.34 -4.24
N ILE A 258 -11.13 21.55 -5.46
CA ILE A 258 -9.75 21.29 -5.85
C ILE A 258 -9.04 22.66 -5.97
N PRO A 259 -8.22 23.06 -4.97
CA PRO A 259 -7.46 24.30 -5.00
C PRO A 259 -6.24 24.20 -5.94
N GLU A 260 -5.53 25.31 -6.14
CA GLU A 260 -4.38 25.38 -7.07
C GLU A 260 -3.19 24.55 -6.57
N ASP A 261 -2.92 24.61 -5.27
CA ASP A 261 -1.79 23.98 -4.62
C ASP A 261 -2.25 23.16 -3.41
N THR A 262 -1.50 22.11 -3.09
CA THR A 262 -1.62 21.39 -1.81
C THR A 262 -0.98 22.20 -0.68
N ALA A 263 -1.50 22.06 0.53
CA ALA A 263 -0.88 22.62 1.73
C ALA A 263 0.37 21.82 2.12
N ALA A 264 0.28 20.49 2.10
CA ALA A 264 1.42 19.62 2.36
C ALA A 264 2.29 19.43 1.11
N PRO A 265 3.58 19.05 1.25
CA PRO A 265 4.46 18.76 0.11
C PRO A 265 3.80 17.82 -0.91
N SER A 266 3.86 18.21 -2.18
CA SER A 266 3.39 17.39 -3.29
C SER A 266 4.47 16.43 -3.78
N VAL A 267 4.08 15.42 -4.55
CA VAL A 267 5.04 14.53 -5.23
C VAL A 267 5.91 15.37 -6.18
N GLY A 268 7.22 15.25 -6.05
CA GLY A 268 8.20 16.06 -6.79
C GLY A 268 8.76 17.25 -6.02
N ASP A 269 8.16 17.62 -4.89
CA ASP A 269 8.69 18.68 -4.02
C ASP A 269 9.84 18.18 -3.15
N ALA A 270 10.70 19.10 -2.72
CA ALA A 270 11.69 18.80 -1.69
C ALA A 270 10.98 18.55 -0.35
N ALA A 271 11.34 17.47 0.33
CA ALA A 271 10.84 17.20 1.68
C ALA A 271 11.42 18.24 2.67
N PRO A 272 10.61 18.83 3.56
CA PRO A 272 11.12 19.72 4.59
C PRO A 272 12.11 18.98 5.51
N ALA A 273 13.31 19.54 5.66
CA ALA A 273 14.37 19.01 6.53
C ALA A 273 14.16 19.48 8.00
N SER A 274 13.07 19.03 8.61
CA SER A 274 12.66 19.44 9.96
C SER A 274 13.53 18.84 11.06
N ASP A 275 13.77 19.61 12.13
CA ASP A 275 14.58 19.16 13.28
C ASP A 275 13.72 18.35 14.27
N SER A 276 13.55 17.06 13.99
CA SER A 276 12.82 16.15 14.90
C SER A 276 13.75 15.57 15.97
N ARG A 277 13.25 15.50 17.22
CA ARG A 277 13.97 14.88 18.34
C ARG A 277 14.24 13.39 18.09
N THR A 278 15.37 12.92 18.59
CA THR A 278 15.81 11.52 18.57
C THR A 278 15.81 10.91 19.97
N ILE A 279 16.02 9.59 20.05
CA ILE A 279 16.19 8.88 21.31
C ILE A 279 17.36 9.39 22.17
N THR A 280 18.31 10.12 21.57
CA THR A 280 19.46 10.69 22.30
C THR A 280 19.16 12.06 22.92
N ASP A 281 18.06 12.70 22.52
CA ASP A 281 17.67 14.04 23.00
C ASP A 281 16.79 13.99 24.25
N VAL A 282 16.25 12.81 24.58
CA VAL A 282 15.30 12.60 25.67
C VAL A 282 15.82 11.60 26.70
N ALA A 283 15.24 11.64 27.90
CA ALA A 283 15.55 10.68 28.94
C ALA A 283 14.75 9.37 28.79
N ASN A 284 13.51 9.47 28.30
CA ASN A 284 12.61 8.33 28.13
C ASN A 284 11.95 8.40 26.74
N ILE A 285 11.65 7.26 26.13
CA ILE A 285 11.08 7.20 24.78
C ILE A 285 9.66 7.74 24.71
N GLU A 286 8.94 7.70 25.84
CA GLU A 286 7.60 8.26 25.99
C GLU A 286 7.58 9.79 25.79
N ASP A 287 8.73 10.45 25.90
CA ASP A 287 8.87 11.88 25.57
C ASP A 287 8.87 12.13 24.05
N LEU A 288 8.90 11.09 23.22
CA LEU A 288 8.90 11.17 21.75
C LEU A 288 7.61 10.64 21.09
N SER A 289 6.79 9.89 21.82
CA SER A 289 5.61 9.23 21.26
C SER A 289 4.53 9.00 22.28
N THR A 290 3.30 9.22 21.85
CA THR A 290 2.08 8.89 22.58
C THR A 290 1.77 7.39 22.56
N GLY A 291 2.42 6.61 21.69
CA GLY A 291 2.26 5.16 21.61
C GLY A 291 2.54 4.44 22.93
N ASP A 292 1.88 3.30 23.15
CA ASP A 292 2.07 2.51 24.37
C ASP A 292 3.37 1.70 24.36
N GLU A 293 3.78 1.22 23.18
CA GLU A 293 5.03 0.50 22.98
C GLU A 293 5.79 1.08 21.77
N PRO A 294 6.38 2.28 21.86
CA PRO A 294 7.06 2.89 20.72
C PRO A 294 8.29 2.07 20.28
N ASP A 295 8.46 1.81 18.98
CA ASP A 295 9.68 1.18 18.45
C ASP A 295 10.86 2.17 18.53
N PRO A 296 11.90 1.91 19.36
CA PRO A 296 13.08 2.77 19.44
C PRO A 296 13.79 2.98 18.11
N GLY A 297 13.61 2.05 17.17
CA GLY A 297 14.16 2.10 15.83
C GLY A 297 13.66 3.25 14.96
N LEU A 298 12.49 3.82 15.27
CA LEU A 298 11.89 4.93 14.54
C LEU A 298 12.40 6.32 14.98
N TYR A 299 13.28 6.35 15.99
CA TYR A 299 13.80 7.59 16.60
C TYR A 299 15.33 7.63 16.63
N LEU A 300 15.98 6.88 15.73
CA LEU A 300 17.44 6.78 15.68
C LEU A 300 18.12 7.97 14.98
N VAL A 301 17.41 8.63 14.07
CA VAL A 301 17.89 9.76 13.27
C VAL A 301 16.82 10.85 13.26
N SER A 302 17.22 12.11 13.14
CA SER A 302 16.27 13.21 12.94
C SER A 302 15.74 13.19 11.51
N LEU A 303 14.60 13.85 11.29
CA LEU A 303 13.99 13.99 9.99
C LEU A 303 14.91 14.78 9.03
N ALA A 304 15.53 15.86 9.50
CA ALA A 304 16.56 16.60 8.76
C ALA A 304 17.73 15.71 8.32
N ASP A 305 18.32 14.95 9.24
CA ASP A 305 19.44 14.05 8.92
C ASP A 305 19.01 12.94 7.95
N ALA A 306 17.78 12.43 8.09
CA ALA A 306 17.25 11.38 7.24
C ALA A 306 17.00 11.84 5.80
N VAL A 307 16.50 13.07 5.60
CA VAL A 307 16.32 13.70 4.28
C VAL A 307 17.67 13.93 3.59
N GLU A 308 18.70 14.30 4.33
CA GLU A 308 20.04 14.58 3.78
C GLU A 308 20.95 13.33 3.67
N ALA A 309 20.47 12.16 4.11
CA ALA A 309 21.29 10.95 4.23
C ALA A 309 21.71 10.32 2.89
N GLY A 310 21.14 10.74 1.76
CA GLY A 310 21.35 10.09 0.47
C GLY A 310 20.71 8.69 0.40
N LYS A 311 19.66 8.46 1.19
CA LYS A 311 18.88 7.21 1.28
C LYS A 311 17.39 7.55 1.25
N PRO A 312 16.55 6.65 0.72
CA PRO A 312 15.11 6.81 0.88
C PRO A 312 14.71 6.92 2.34
N LEU A 313 13.63 7.64 2.60
CA LEU A 313 13.04 7.85 3.92
C LEU A 313 11.55 7.54 3.84
N VAL A 314 11.03 6.82 4.82
CA VAL A 314 9.60 6.78 5.13
C VAL A 314 9.37 7.53 6.44
N VAL A 315 8.57 8.58 6.41
CA VAL A 315 8.20 9.36 7.59
C VAL A 315 6.70 9.25 7.86
N VAL A 316 6.35 9.04 9.12
CA VAL A 316 4.96 8.99 9.61
C VAL A 316 4.74 10.09 10.63
N PHE A 317 3.67 10.86 10.44
CA PHE A 317 3.13 11.81 11.40
C PHE A 317 1.84 11.23 11.97
N ALA A 318 1.87 10.85 13.24
CA ALA A 318 0.71 10.28 13.92
C ALA A 318 0.87 10.43 15.44
N SER A 319 -0.24 10.40 16.17
CA SER A 319 -0.21 10.21 17.63
C SER A 319 -0.89 8.88 17.98
N PRO A 320 -0.15 7.75 17.97
CA PRO A 320 -0.75 6.41 18.09
C PRO A 320 -1.61 6.23 19.34
N GLY A 321 -1.26 6.90 20.44
CA GLY A 321 -2.03 6.85 21.69
C GLY A 321 -3.38 7.59 21.66
N PHE A 322 -3.62 8.42 20.64
CA PHE A 322 -4.81 9.27 20.50
C PHE A 322 -5.59 9.01 19.19
N CYS A 323 -5.32 7.85 18.58
CA CYS A 323 -5.91 7.40 17.34
C CYS A 323 -7.40 7.02 17.50
N THR A 324 -8.27 8.02 17.49
CA THR A 324 -9.69 7.88 17.90
C THR A 324 -10.69 8.02 16.77
N ASN A 325 -10.27 8.54 15.62
CA ASN A 325 -11.16 8.77 14.47
C ASN A 325 -11.14 7.60 13.47
N ALA A 326 -12.00 7.67 12.45
CA ALA A 326 -12.20 6.59 11.48
C ALA A 326 -11.05 6.44 10.47
N PHE A 327 -10.26 7.49 10.28
CA PHE A 327 -9.13 7.52 9.34
C PHE A 327 -7.81 7.13 9.98
N CYS A 328 -7.71 7.28 11.30
CA CYS A 328 -6.52 6.98 12.06
C CYS A 328 -6.30 5.46 12.19
N GLY A 329 -5.23 4.93 11.61
CA GLY A 329 -4.86 3.52 11.67
C GLY A 329 -3.57 3.26 12.45
N PRO A 330 -3.08 2.01 12.48
CA PRO A 330 -1.82 1.66 13.12
C PRO A 330 -0.61 2.01 12.22
N GLN A 331 -0.46 3.29 11.86
CA GLN A 331 0.55 3.71 10.88
C GLN A 331 2.00 3.59 11.42
N ALA A 332 2.21 3.78 12.72
CA ALA A 332 3.52 3.59 13.36
C ALA A 332 3.94 2.11 13.36
N GLU A 333 2.98 1.19 13.47
CA GLU A 333 3.20 -0.24 13.36
C GLU A 333 3.55 -0.65 11.93
N VAL A 334 2.84 -0.10 10.92
CA VAL A 334 3.19 -0.26 9.51
C VAL A 334 4.63 0.21 9.25
N LEU A 335 5.03 1.36 9.81
CA LEU A 335 6.39 1.86 9.68
C LEU A 335 7.43 0.92 10.33
N SER A 336 7.11 0.38 11.51
CA SER A 336 7.95 -0.60 12.20
C SER A 336 8.10 -1.90 11.39
N GLU A 337 7.03 -2.34 10.73
CA GLU A 337 7.02 -3.50 9.85
C GLU A 337 7.89 -3.28 8.61
N LEU A 338 7.75 -2.13 7.93
CA LEU A 338 8.62 -1.76 6.79
C LEU A 338 10.09 -1.75 7.20
N ARG A 339 10.41 -1.18 8.37
CA ARG A 339 11.77 -1.21 8.93
C ARG A 339 12.28 -2.64 9.14
N SER A 340 11.43 -3.54 9.63
CA SER A 340 11.76 -4.95 9.82
C SER A 340 12.07 -5.66 8.49
N ILE A 341 11.29 -5.35 7.44
CA ILE A 341 11.43 -5.95 6.10
C ILE A 341 12.69 -5.45 5.37
N TYR A 342 12.89 -4.14 5.34
CA TYR A 342 13.88 -3.48 4.48
C TYR A 342 15.17 -3.06 5.21
N GLY A 343 15.16 -3.00 6.54
CA GLY A 343 16.34 -2.70 7.35
C GLY A 343 17.03 -1.40 6.95
N ASP A 344 18.36 -1.41 6.80
CA ASP A 344 19.15 -0.20 6.52
C ASP A 344 19.04 0.34 5.08
N ALA A 345 18.15 -0.23 4.26
CA ALA A 345 17.92 0.21 2.88
C ALA A 345 17.23 1.58 2.81
N ALA A 346 16.46 1.95 3.83
CA ALA A 346 15.83 3.25 3.99
C ALA A 346 15.93 3.74 5.45
N ASN A 347 15.61 5.01 5.66
CA ASN A 347 15.39 5.61 6.97
C ASN A 347 13.90 5.52 7.33
N TYR A 348 13.62 5.43 8.63
CA TYR A 348 12.25 5.35 9.16
C TYR A 348 12.14 6.32 10.33
N VAL A 349 11.24 7.30 10.22
CA VAL A 349 11.08 8.34 11.23
C VAL A 349 9.61 8.44 11.61
N HIS A 350 9.32 8.34 12.90
CA HIS A 350 8.01 8.70 13.43
C HIS A 350 8.09 10.06 14.12
N VAL A 351 7.18 10.96 13.76
CA VAL A 351 6.98 12.25 14.43
C VAL A 351 5.62 12.23 15.10
N ASP A 352 5.60 12.37 16.43
CA ASP A 352 4.33 12.54 17.14
C ASP A 352 3.74 13.93 16.86
N LEU A 353 2.42 14.04 16.78
CA LEU A 353 1.75 15.33 16.55
C LEU A 353 1.98 16.31 17.71
N TYR A 354 2.40 15.82 18.88
CA TYR A 354 2.64 16.63 20.07
C TYR A 354 4.12 16.74 20.43
N GLU A 355 4.52 17.93 20.89
CA GLU A 355 5.84 18.18 21.46
C GLU A 355 5.97 17.63 22.90
N ASN A 356 4.85 17.46 23.60
CA ASN A 356 4.78 16.97 24.98
C ASN A 356 4.04 15.62 25.14
N PRO A 357 4.33 14.57 24.35
CA PRO A 357 3.51 13.36 24.26
C PRO A 357 3.30 12.65 25.60
N ALA A 358 4.37 12.52 26.42
CA ALA A 358 4.28 11.94 27.76
C ALA A 358 3.29 12.68 28.68
N GLU A 359 3.25 14.01 28.60
CA GLU A 359 2.35 14.83 29.42
C GLU A 359 0.91 14.71 28.95
N VAL A 360 0.69 14.67 27.62
CA VAL A 360 -0.64 14.48 27.03
C VAL A 360 -1.23 13.13 27.43
N LYS A 361 -0.42 12.05 27.45
CA LYS A 361 -0.86 10.74 27.99
C LYS A 361 -1.31 10.80 29.45
N LEU A 362 -0.82 11.78 30.22
CA LEU A 362 -1.19 12.02 31.61
C LEU A 362 -2.34 13.03 31.78
N GLY A 363 -2.92 13.50 30.66
CA GLY A 363 -4.06 14.42 30.64
C GLY A 363 -3.69 15.90 30.71
N ALA A 364 -2.44 16.26 30.40
CA ALA A 364 -2.07 17.66 30.17
C ALA A 364 -2.64 18.17 28.85
N ASP A 365 -2.68 19.50 28.70
CA ASP A 365 -3.08 20.13 27.44
C ASP A 365 -2.04 19.80 26.34
N PRO A 366 -2.49 19.40 25.14
CA PRO A 366 -1.59 19.09 24.03
C PRO A 366 -0.91 20.34 23.48
N ILE A 367 0.39 20.21 23.19
CA ILE A 367 1.18 21.22 22.47
C ILE A 367 1.56 20.59 21.13
N GLU A 368 0.98 21.08 20.04
CA GLU A 368 1.33 20.60 18.69
C GLU A 368 2.80 20.86 18.38
N THR A 369 3.44 19.91 17.70
CA THR A 369 4.81 20.10 17.23
C THR A 369 4.84 21.12 16.08
N PRO A 370 5.81 22.06 16.04
CA PRO A 370 5.95 23.01 14.94
C PRO A 370 6.25 22.34 13.59
N ILE A 371 6.69 21.08 13.60
CA ILE A 371 6.97 20.29 12.39
C ILE A 371 5.69 20.13 11.53
N LEU A 372 4.50 20.08 12.14
CA LEU A 372 3.25 20.03 11.37
C LEU A 372 3.08 21.27 10.50
N GLU A 373 3.42 22.45 11.01
CA GLU A 373 3.39 23.71 10.25
C GLU A 373 4.46 23.72 9.15
N GLU A 374 5.67 23.24 9.44
CA GLU A 374 6.75 23.13 8.45
C GLU A 374 6.38 22.23 7.25
N TRP A 375 5.56 21.21 7.50
CA TRP A 375 5.06 20.26 6.51
C TRP A 375 3.66 20.61 5.98
N GLY A 376 3.04 21.69 6.42
CA GLY A 376 1.69 22.08 5.98
C GLY A 376 0.59 21.05 6.30
N LEU A 377 0.75 20.29 7.39
CA LEU A 377 -0.17 19.22 7.78
C LEU A 377 -1.33 19.79 8.61
N HIS A 378 -2.55 19.58 8.13
CA HIS A 378 -3.78 20.06 8.79
C HIS A 378 -4.71 18.93 9.27
N THR A 379 -4.32 17.69 9.01
CA THR A 379 -5.01 16.48 9.45
C THR A 379 -4.05 15.57 10.23
N GLY A 380 -4.62 14.62 10.96
CA GLY A 380 -3.92 13.93 12.04
C GLY A 380 -3.07 12.71 11.69
N GLU A 381 -3.05 12.27 10.44
CA GLU A 381 -2.28 11.08 10.07
C GLU A 381 -1.75 11.22 8.66
N TRP A 382 -0.43 11.21 8.54
CA TRP A 382 0.26 11.35 7.27
C TRP A 382 1.43 10.39 7.16
N THR A 383 1.66 9.90 5.95
CA THR A 383 2.87 9.15 5.59
C THR A 383 3.47 9.73 4.32
N PHE A 384 4.78 9.91 4.31
CA PHE A 384 5.53 10.29 3.10
C PHE A 384 6.63 9.28 2.81
N VAL A 385 6.82 9.00 1.53
CA VAL A 385 8.00 8.32 1.00
C VAL A 385 8.84 9.35 0.26
N VAL A 386 10.07 9.52 0.70
CA VAL A 386 11.05 10.46 0.15
C VAL A 386 12.16 9.66 -0.49
N ASN A 387 12.57 10.03 -1.69
CA ASN A 387 13.66 9.35 -2.40
C ASN A 387 15.05 9.76 -1.86
N ALA A 388 16.10 9.14 -2.40
CA ALA A 388 17.48 9.38 -1.95
C ALA A 388 17.99 10.81 -2.21
N ASP A 389 17.32 11.59 -3.06
CA ASP A 389 17.66 12.99 -3.34
C ASP A 389 16.91 13.98 -2.41
N GLY A 390 16.12 13.47 -1.45
CA GLY A 390 15.32 14.31 -0.55
C GLY A 390 14.03 14.84 -1.18
N VAL A 391 13.54 14.21 -2.25
CA VAL A 391 12.33 14.61 -2.96
C VAL A 391 11.18 13.66 -2.61
N VAL A 392 10.00 14.21 -2.34
CA VAL A 392 8.78 13.45 -2.06
C VAL A 392 8.41 12.63 -3.29
N ALA A 393 8.38 11.30 -3.13
CA ALA A 393 8.03 10.35 -4.18
C ALA A 393 6.59 9.84 -4.03
N ALA A 394 6.08 9.76 -2.80
CA ALA A 394 4.68 9.47 -2.51
C ALA A 394 4.25 10.16 -1.22
N ARG A 395 2.96 10.46 -1.13
CA ARG A 395 2.31 11.03 0.05
C ARG A 395 0.98 10.34 0.29
N PHE A 396 0.64 10.14 1.55
CA PHE A 396 -0.59 9.51 1.97
C PHE A 396 -1.17 10.31 3.13
N GLU A 397 -2.37 10.85 2.93
CA GLU A 397 -3.21 11.43 3.97
C GLU A 397 -4.19 10.35 4.48
N ALA A 398 -4.45 10.36 5.79
CA ALA A 398 -5.06 9.25 6.53
C ALA A 398 -4.21 7.95 6.49
N PHE A 399 -4.70 6.89 7.13
CA PHE A 399 -4.02 5.61 7.14
C PHE A 399 -3.71 5.11 5.72
N ALA A 400 -2.52 4.56 5.57
CA ALA A 400 -2.03 3.90 4.37
C ALA A 400 -1.64 2.46 4.75
N PRO A 401 -2.36 1.46 4.22
CA PRO A 401 -2.01 0.06 4.36
C PRO A 401 -0.55 -0.23 3.97
N LEU A 402 0.01 -1.29 4.56
CA LEU A 402 1.40 -1.69 4.35
C LEU A 402 1.75 -1.82 2.86
N ASP A 403 0.89 -2.47 2.06
CA ASP A 403 1.11 -2.71 0.65
C ASP A 403 1.15 -1.41 -0.18
N GLU A 404 0.36 -0.40 0.18
CA GLU A 404 0.41 0.91 -0.48
C GLU A 404 1.75 1.61 -0.23
N VAL A 405 2.19 1.67 1.03
CA VAL A 405 3.45 2.35 1.40
C VAL A 405 4.67 1.55 0.91
N GLU A 406 4.63 0.22 1.02
CA GLU A 406 5.67 -0.69 0.54
C GLU A 406 5.87 -0.55 -0.96
N THR A 407 4.78 -0.46 -1.74
CA THR A 407 4.87 -0.26 -3.20
C THR A 407 5.60 1.03 -3.53
N ALA A 408 5.27 2.14 -2.85
CA ALA A 408 5.95 3.42 -3.06
C ALA A 408 7.43 3.36 -2.64
N LEU A 409 7.73 2.70 -1.52
CA LEU A 409 9.10 2.52 -1.04
C LEU A 409 9.93 1.65 -2.00
N ALA A 410 9.36 0.57 -2.53
CA ALA A 410 10.01 -0.32 -3.47
C ALA A 410 10.43 0.43 -4.74
N ILE A 411 9.57 1.32 -5.27
CA ILE A 411 9.89 2.15 -6.44
C ILE A 411 11.15 2.98 -6.21
N VAL A 412 11.24 3.70 -5.08
CA VAL A 412 12.40 4.58 -4.81
C VAL A 412 13.68 3.81 -4.44
N LEU A 413 13.55 2.54 -4.04
CA LEU A 413 14.69 1.66 -3.77
C LEU A 413 15.33 1.11 -5.06
N GLU A 414 14.57 1.04 -6.16
CA GLU A 414 15.05 0.51 -7.44
C GLU A 414 15.85 1.52 -8.28
N GLY A 415 15.73 2.83 -7.97
CA GLY A 415 16.40 3.94 -8.67
C GLY A 415 15.52 4.54 -9.75
#